data_AF-A0AB73MI96-F1
#
_entry.id   AF-A0AB73MI96-F1
#
_cell.length_a   1.000
_cell.length_b   1.000
_cell.length_c   1.000
_cell.angle_alpha   90.00
_cell.angle_beta   90.00
_cell.angle_gamma   90.00
#
_symmetry.space_group_name_H-M   'P 1'
#
loop_
_entity.id
_entity.type
_entity.pdbx_description
1 polymer ?
#
loop_
_entity_poly.entity_id
_entity_poly.type
_entity_poly.pdbx_seq_one_letter_code
_entity_poly.pdbx_strand_id
1 'polypeptide(L)'
;MNWFKGLMEEKLGDDGLEVEPPTGALGSVAKAAADAGTVGEMVTALHKVMHNSLNKGEFAASVFEKLSSDEPVACPKYIVDALAWLQTQLEPSKEPAA
;
A
#
# COMPACT_ATOMS: atom_id res chain seq x y z
N MET A 1 11.18 -3.73 -1.49
CA MET A 1 10.46 -4.03 -2.74
C MET A 1 10.12 -5.51 -2.93
N ASN A 2 10.70 -6.43 -2.13
CA ASN A 2 10.45 -7.86 -2.28
C ASN A 2 9.03 -8.29 -1.89
N TRP A 3 8.33 -7.51 -1.06
CA TRP A 3 6.94 -7.80 -0.65
C TRP A 3 5.98 -7.91 -1.84
N PHE A 4 5.98 -6.96 -2.79
CA PHE A 4 5.11 -7.01 -3.98
C PHE A 4 5.40 -8.20 -4.90
N LYS A 5 6.68 -8.55 -5.07
CA LYS A 5 7.06 -9.74 -5.84
C LYS A 5 6.59 -11.01 -5.15
N GLY A 6 6.72 -11.03 -3.83
CA GLY A 6 6.24 -12.12 -2.99
C GLY A 6 4.72 -12.27 -2.91
N LEU A 7 3.93 -11.31 -3.41
CA LEU A 7 2.47 -11.48 -3.54
C LEU A 7 2.09 -12.37 -4.73
N MET A 8 2.95 -12.47 -5.74
CA MET A 8 2.70 -13.23 -6.97
C MET A 8 3.36 -14.62 -6.96
N GLU A 9 4.17 -14.92 -5.95
CA GLU A 9 4.76 -16.23 -5.75
C GLU A 9 3.71 -17.19 -5.19
N GLU A 10 3.68 -18.43 -5.69
CA GLU A 10 2.87 -19.50 -5.11
C GLU A 10 3.43 -19.88 -3.74
N LYS A 11 2.61 -19.74 -2.69
CA LYS A 11 2.99 -20.03 -1.30
C LYS A 11 1.93 -20.90 -0.67
N LEU A 12 2.36 -21.80 0.21
CA LEU A 12 1.45 -22.47 1.12
C LEU A 12 1.16 -21.54 2.30
N GLY A 13 -0.12 -21.37 2.62
CA GLY A 13 -0.59 -20.67 3.79
C GLY A 13 -0.28 -21.45 5.06
N ASP A 14 -0.54 -20.82 6.20
CA ASP A 14 -0.33 -21.42 7.52
C ASP A 14 -1.23 -22.66 7.76
N ASP A 15 -2.28 -22.80 6.94
CA ASP A 15 -3.20 -23.94 6.87
C ASP A 15 -2.74 -25.04 5.89
N GLY A 16 -1.60 -24.86 5.22
CA GLY A 16 -1.08 -25.76 4.20
C GLY A 16 -1.84 -25.72 2.88
N LEU A 17 -2.71 -24.72 2.66
CA LEU A 17 -3.40 -24.51 1.38
C LEU A 17 -2.64 -23.54 0.49
N GLU A 18 -2.76 -23.68 -0.83
CA GLU A 18 -2.16 -22.73 -1.77
C GLU A 18 -2.82 -21.35 -1.61
N VAL A 19 -2.01 -20.35 -1.29
CA VAL A 19 -2.44 -18.95 -1.25
C VAL A 19 -2.51 -18.46 -2.69
N GLU A 20 -3.72 -18.26 -3.19
CA GLU A 20 -3.90 -17.68 -4.51
C GLU A 20 -3.32 -16.26 -4.56
N PRO A 21 -2.67 -15.89 -5.69
CA PRO A 21 -2.17 -14.54 -5.87
C PRO A 21 -3.34 -13.53 -5.80
N PRO A 22 -3.10 -12.33 -5.26
CA PRO A 22 -4.15 -11.33 -5.13
C PRO A 22 -4.72 -10.97 -6.51
N THR A 23 -6.03 -10.79 -6.56
CA THR A 23 -6.74 -10.35 -7.76
C THR A 23 -7.12 -8.87 -7.65
N GLY A 24 -7.82 -8.32 -8.65
CA GLY A 24 -8.29 -6.93 -8.62
C GLY A 24 -7.17 -5.89 -8.68
N ALA A 25 -7.37 -4.78 -7.97
CA ALA A 25 -6.46 -3.63 -8.03
C ALA A 25 -5.06 -3.97 -7.47
N LEU A 26 -4.99 -4.71 -6.35
CA LEU A 26 -3.74 -5.17 -5.78
C LEU A 26 -3.02 -6.17 -6.68
N GLY A 27 -3.75 -7.13 -7.27
CA GLY A 27 -3.18 -8.07 -8.24
C GLY A 27 -2.58 -7.40 -9.46
N SER A 28 -3.25 -6.37 -9.98
CA SER A 28 -2.77 -5.59 -11.14
C SER A 28 -1.45 -4.87 -10.83
N VAL A 29 -1.32 -4.31 -9.62
CA VAL A 29 -0.10 -3.64 -9.17
C VAL A 29 1.02 -4.66 -8.88
N ALA A 30 0.70 -5.77 -8.20
CA ALA A 30 1.66 -6.83 -7.88
C ALA A 30 2.25 -7.45 -9.15
N LYS A 31 1.41 -7.74 -10.15
CA LYS A 31 1.84 -8.21 -11.46
C LYS A 31 2.76 -7.21 -12.17
N ALA A 32 2.37 -5.94 -12.25
CA ALA A 32 3.19 -4.90 -12.88
C ALA A 32 4.56 -4.72 -12.19
N ALA A 33 4.62 -4.90 -10.88
CA ALA A 33 5.87 -4.86 -10.12
C ALA A 33 6.73 -6.13 -10.31
N ALA A 34 6.11 -7.30 -10.50
CA ALA A 34 6.80 -8.56 -10.76
C ALA A 34 7.38 -8.63 -12.17
N ASP A 35 6.64 -8.17 -13.18
CA ASP A 35 7.01 -8.20 -14.60
C ASP A 35 8.10 -7.18 -14.97
N ALA A 36 8.38 -6.21 -14.10
CA ALA A 36 9.39 -5.17 -14.36
C ALA A 36 10.82 -5.68 -14.12
N GLY A 37 11.66 -5.61 -15.17
CA GLY A 37 13.07 -6.00 -15.11
C GLY A 37 13.96 -4.97 -14.42
N THR A 38 13.58 -3.69 -14.48
CA THR A 38 14.31 -2.58 -13.86
C THR A 38 13.40 -1.66 -13.04
N VAL A 39 14.01 -0.86 -12.15
CA VAL A 39 13.28 0.13 -11.33
C VAL A 39 12.59 1.18 -12.21
N GLY A 40 13.24 1.61 -13.32
CA GLY A 40 12.66 2.58 -14.24
C GLY A 40 11.39 2.05 -14.93
N GLU A 41 11.44 0.83 -15.45
CA GLU A 41 10.29 0.16 -16.07
C GLU A 41 9.14 -0.05 -15.07
N MET A 42 9.49 -0.41 -13.82
CA MET A 42 8.52 -0.58 -12.75
C MET A 42 7.79 0.73 -12.46
N VAL A 43 8.50 1.86 -12.35
CA VAL A 43 7.87 3.17 -12.11
C VAL A 43 6.91 3.52 -13.25
N THR A 44 7.30 3.31 -14.51
CA THR A 44 6.44 3.56 -15.66
C THR A 44 5.21 2.64 -15.67
N ALA A 45 5.38 1.35 -15.39
CA ALA A 45 4.31 0.37 -15.34
C ALA A 45 3.31 0.70 -14.21
N LEU A 46 3.81 1.02 -13.01
CA LEU A 46 3.00 1.43 -11.87
C LEU A 46 2.26 2.74 -12.15
N HIS A 47 2.91 3.73 -12.76
CA HIS A 47 2.25 4.96 -13.18
C HIS A 47 1.09 4.70 -14.15
N LYS A 48 1.27 3.79 -15.11
CA LYS A 48 0.22 3.42 -16.07
C LYS A 48 -0.95 2.71 -15.39
N VAL A 49 -0.68 1.78 -14.48
CA VAL A 49 -1.71 1.10 -13.68
C VAL A 49 -2.48 2.12 -12.84
N MET A 50 -1.78 3.03 -12.17
CA MET A 50 -2.35 4.06 -11.27
C MET A 50 -3.13 5.18 -11.99
N HIS A 51 -2.81 5.49 -13.24
CA HIS A 51 -3.52 6.51 -14.04
C HIS A 51 -4.69 5.96 -14.86
N ASN A 52 -4.78 4.64 -15.02
CA ASN A 52 -5.95 4.02 -15.63
C ASN A 52 -7.11 3.93 -14.64
N SER A 53 -8.19 3.24 -14.99
CA SER A 53 -9.40 2.98 -14.17
C SER A 53 -9.17 2.17 -12.88
N LEU A 54 -7.96 2.18 -12.32
CA LEU A 54 -7.64 1.50 -11.07
C LEU A 54 -8.47 2.11 -9.95
N ASN A 55 -9.23 1.27 -9.24
CA ASN A 55 -9.93 1.66 -8.03
C ASN A 55 -8.90 1.89 -6.92
N LYS A 56 -8.43 3.15 -6.79
CA LYS A 56 -7.38 3.55 -5.84
C LYS A 56 -7.79 3.33 -4.39
N GLY A 57 -9.09 3.45 -4.09
CA GLY A 57 -9.64 3.20 -2.76
C GLY A 57 -9.57 1.73 -2.39
N GLU A 58 -9.97 0.86 -3.30
CA GLU A 58 -9.87 -0.60 -3.12
C GLU A 58 -8.42 -1.06 -3.02
N PHE A 59 -7.52 -0.53 -3.86
CA PHE A 59 -6.09 -0.80 -3.74
C PHE A 59 -5.54 -0.42 -2.35
N ALA A 60 -5.84 0.78 -1.87
CA ALA A 60 -5.38 1.25 -0.57
C ALA A 60 -5.95 0.39 0.58
N ALA A 61 -7.22 0.02 0.52
CA ALA A 61 -7.86 -0.84 1.52
C ALA A 61 -7.22 -2.24 1.55
N SER A 62 -7.07 -2.91 0.40
CA SER A 62 -6.46 -4.24 0.33
C SER A 62 -4.99 -4.25 0.77
N VAL A 63 -4.25 -3.17 0.50
CA VAL A 63 -2.87 -3.01 1.00
C VAL A 63 -2.87 -2.85 2.52
N PHE A 64 -3.77 -2.03 3.07
CA PHE A 64 -3.89 -1.82 4.52
C PHE A 64 -4.27 -3.09 5.26
N GLU A 65 -5.26 -3.84 4.78
CA GLU A 65 -5.71 -5.12 5.37
C GLU A 65 -4.59 -6.17 5.42
N LYS A 66 -3.79 -6.27 4.35
CA LYS A 66 -2.65 -7.19 4.30
C LYS A 66 -1.47 -6.73 5.19
N LEU A 67 -1.27 -5.43 5.35
CA LEU A 67 -0.20 -4.87 6.18
C LEU A 67 -0.56 -4.83 7.68
N SER A 68 -1.83 -4.74 8.04
CA SER A 68 -2.31 -4.84 9.42
C SER A 68 -2.10 -6.22 10.05
N SER A 69 -1.67 -7.21 9.26
CA SER A 69 -1.42 -8.59 9.68
C SER A 69 0.08 -8.84 9.98
N ASP A 70 0.70 -7.98 10.81
CA ASP A 70 2.08 -8.09 11.36
C ASP A 70 3.29 -7.48 10.61
N GLU A 71 3.13 -6.51 9.68
CA GLU A 71 4.28 -5.77 9.14
C GLU A 71 4.19 -4.23 9.38
N PRO A 72 5.12 -3.62 10.16
CA PRO A 72 5.06 -2.20 10.47
C PRO A 72 5.38 -1.36 9.22
N VAL A 73 4.35 -0.76 8.64
CA VAL A 73 4.49 0.18 7.53
C VAL A 73 4.99 1.51 8.07
N ALA A 74 6.22 1.88 7.72
CA ALA A 74 6.73 3.21 8.02
C ALA A 74 5.91 4.25 7.25
N CYS A 75 5.09 5.03 7.96
CA CYS A 75 4.31 6.11 7.37
C CYS A 75 5.26 7.21 6.83
N PRO A 76 5.19 7.58 5.55
CA PRO A 76 6.03 8.63 4.99
C PRO A 76 5.90 9.95 5.75
N LYS A 77 7.02 10.66 5.93
CA LYS A 77 7.10 11.90 6.71
C LYS A 77 6.04 12.94 6.31
N TYR A 78 5.79 13.14 5.02
CA TYR A 78 4.81 14.13 4.56
C TYR A 78 3.37 13.80 5.00
N ILE A 79 3.02 12.51 5.13
CA ILE A 79 1.72 12.08 5.64
C ILE A 79 1.65 12.29 7.15
N VAL A 80 2.71 11.91 7.88
CA VAL A 80 2.81 12.15 9.33
C VAL A 80 2.68 13.64 9.66
N ASP A 81 3.40 14.49 8.93
CA ASP A 81 3.38 15.94 9.10
C ASP A 81 1.98 16.49 8.78
N ALA A 82 1.31 15.99 7.74
CA ALA A 82 -0.05 16.39 7.39
C ALA A 82 -1.09 15.96 8.45
N LEU A 83 -0.96 14.76 9.01
CA LEU A 83 -1.81 14.29 10.10
C LEU A 83 -1.62 15.11 11.37
N ALA A 84 -0.37 15.43 11.73
CA ALA A 84 -0.06 16.30 12.85
C ALA A 84 -0.63 17.72 12.66
N TRP A 85 -0.54 18.26 11.44
CA TRP A 85 -1.17 19.53 11.09
C TRP A 85 -2.70 19.46 11.23
N LEU A 86 -3.33 18.40 10.71
CA LEU A 86 -4.78 18.22 10.78
C LEU A 86 -5.27 18.12 12.23
N GLN A 87 -4.56 17.38 13.08
CA GLN A 87 -4.84 17.27 14.52
C GLN A 87 -4.80 18.65 15.19
N THR A 88 -3.80 19.47 14.84
CA THR A 88 -3.67 20.86 15.34
C THR A 88 -4.86 21.74 14.94
N GLN A 89 -5.46 21.50 13.76
CA GLN A 89 -6.66 22.22 13.31
C GLN A 89 -7.96 21.71 13.94
N LEU A 90 -8.05 20.41 14.23
CA LEU A 90 -9.23 19.78 14.84
C LEU A 90 -9.30 19.98 16.36
N GLU A 91 -8.16 20.22 17.01
CA GLU A 91 -8.06 20.64 18.41
C GLU A 91 -7.53 22.08 18.50
N PRO A 92 -8.27 23.10 18.03
CA PRO A 92 -7.78 24.48 18.01
C PRO A 92 -7.67 25.12 19.41
N SER A 93 -7.85 24.37 20.50
CA SER A 93 -7.87 24.94 21.85
C SER A 93 -7.36 23.95 22.90
N LYS A 94 -6.05 23.98 23.15
CA LYS A 94 -5.61 24.22 24.53
C LYS A 94 -5.26 25.69 24.63
N GLU A 95 -6.28 26.53 24.81
CA GLU A 95 -6.06 27.81 25.47
C GLU A 95 -5.29 27.52 26.76
N PRO A 96 -4.13 28.14 27.01
CA PRO A 96 -3.64 28.20 28.36
C PRO A 96 -4.63 29.07 29.11
N ALA A 97 -5.41 28.46 30.00
CA ALA A 97 -6.06 29.20 31.06
C ALA A 97 -4.96 29.79 31.95
N ALA A 98 -4.61 31.05 31.72
CA ALA A 98 -3.98 31.98 32.66
C ALA A 98 -3.99 33.40 32.11
#